data_AF-A0A3B8T1K9-F1
#
_entry.id   AF-A0A3B8T1K9-F1
#
_cell.length_a   1.000
_cell.length_b   1.000
_cell.length_c   1.000
_cell.angle_alpha   90.00
_cell.angle_beta   90.00
_cell.angle_gamma   90.00
#
_symmetry.space_group_name_H-M   'P 1'
#
loop_
_entity.id
_entity.type
_entity.pdbx_description
1 polymer ?
#
loop_
_entity_poly.entity_id
_entity_poly.type
_entity_poly.pdbx_seq_one_letter_code
_entity_poly.pdbx_strand_id
1 'polypeptide(L)'
;MDAKMDDTLFYNHSIDVSQYWRAVTRNKWAILAFAIVMSLVVSLFVLAMTPLYQSSTTLLIETERTNVMSIEEVYGFDSSRREYYLTQYEILRSRQIAERVVKRLNLTTHPLFDYEQLAKNQSGLASSISSIKKLVKTAIPLFPDPQEVVLTDTEKQQNRLDFAIAKLQANIDIKPVFHTHVVEIEFVSEDPLLAATISDTVANVYIENYLEAKLEMTAKSTTWLNTSLAG
;
A
#
# COMPACT_ATOMS: atom_id res chain seq x y z
N MET A 1 -37.35 -29.04 66.46
CA MET A 1 -37.73 -29.64 65.18
C MET A 1 -36.96 -28.94 64.09
N ASP A 2 -36.19 -29.73 63.35
CA ASP A 2 -35.77 -29.55 61.96
C ASP A 2 -34.88 -28.36 61.59
N ALA A 3 -33.58 -28.59 61.73
CA ALA A 3 -32.57 -27.99 60.85
C ALA A 3 -31.92 -29.12 60.05
N LYS A 4 -32.49 -29.43 58.88
CA LYS A 4 -31.86 -30.30 57.89
C LYS A 4 -31.25 -29.39 56.82
N MET A 5 -29.97 -29.08 56.99
CA MET A 5 -29.19 -28.37 55.96
C MET A 5 -28.99 -29.33 54.78
N ASP A 6 -29.50 -28.96 53.62
CA ASP A 6 -29.28 -29.64 52.35
C ASP A 6 -27.83 -29.40 51.89
N ASP A 7 -26.99 -30.40 52.15
CA ASP A 7 -25.58 -30.44 51.76
C ASP A 7 -25.43 -31.13 50.38
N THR A 8 -26.24 -30.69 49.40
CA THR A 8 -26.29 -31.32 48.05
C THR A 8 -25.71 -30.46 46.92
N LEU A 9 -24.97 -29.39 47.22
CA LEU A 9 -24.50 -28.44 46.19
C LEU A 9 -23.00 -28.48 45.87
N PHE A 10 -22.28 -29.52 46.29
CA PHE A 10 -20.93 -29.77 45.79
C PHE A 10 -20.94 -31.00 44.87
N TYR A 11 -21.53 -30.83 43.69
CA TYR A 11 -21.26 -31.68 42.53
C TYR A 11 -19.77 -31.55 42.22
N ASN A 12 -18.94 -32.35 42.90
CA ASN A 12 -17.52 -32.41 42.63
C ASN A 12 -17.39 -33.10 41.28
N HIS A 13 -17.38 -32.32 40.20
CA HIS A 13 -17.00 -32.75 38.87
C HIS A 13 -15.48 -33.06 38.91
N SER A 14 -15.12 -34.15 39.59
CA SER A 14 -13.76 -34.66 39.58
C SER A 14 -13.51 -35.22 38.20
N ILE A 15 -12.88 -34.41 37.34
CA ILE A 15 -12.42 -34.83 36.02
C ILE A 15 -11.49 -36.02 36.24
N ASP A 16 -11.93 -37.22 35.86
CA ASP A 16 -11.13 -38.44 35.97
C ASP A 16 -10.07 -38.47 34.85
N VAL A 17 -8.98 -37.75 35.09
CA VAL A 17 -7.86 -37.55 34.15
C VAL A 17 -7.24 -38.90 33.73
N SER A 18 -7.36 -39.93 34.57
CA SER A 18 -6.81 -41.27 34.34
C SER A 18 -7.49 -42.00 33.18
N GLN A 19 -8.78 -41.75 32.96
CA GLN A 19 -9.57 -42.36 31.89
C GLN A 19 -9.20 -41.77 30.53
N TYR A 20 -9.00 -40.45 30.46
CA TYR A 20 -8.52 -39.75 29.25
C TYR A 20 -7.08 -40.14 28.91
N TRP A 21 -6.21 -40.32 29.91
CA TRP A 21 -4.83 -40.77 29.71
C TRP A 21 -4.76 -42.14 29.02
N ARG A 22 -5.57 -43.10 29.48
CA ARG A 22 -5.66 -44.44 28.86
C ARG A 22 -6.11 -44.36 27.40
N ALA A 23 -7.12 -43.53 27.10
CA ALA A 23 -7.59 -43.32 25.73
C ALA A 23 -6.49 -42.76 24.80
N VAL A 24 -5.72 -41.77 25.27
CA VAL A 24 -4.56 -41.24 24.54
C VAL A 24 -3.51 -42.33 24.34
N THR A 25 -3.15 -43.07 25.39
CA THR A 25 -2.11 -44.11 25.29
C THR A 25 -2.42 -45.26 24.34
N ARG A 26 -3.70 -45.59 24.17
CA ARG A 26 -4.15 -46.64 23.24
C ARG A 26 -4.05 -46.21 21.77
N ASN A 27 -4.21 -44.92 21.48
CA ASN A 27 -4.26 -44.37 20.12
C ASN A 27 -3.05 -43.49 19.77
N LYS A 28 -1.94 -43.55 20.53
CA LYS A 28 -0.75 -42.69 20.38
C LYS A 28 -0.24 -42.58 18.94
N TRP A 29 -0.22 -43.70 18.21
CA TRP A 29 0.24 -43.73 16.82
C TRP A 29 -0.72 -43.01 15.87
N ALA A 30 -2.03 -43.12 16.06
CA ALA A 30 -3.01 -42.38 15.27
C ALA A 30 -2.94 -40.87 15.55
N ILE A 31 -2.77 -40.49 16.82
CA ILE A 31 -2.58 -39.09 17.23
C ILE A 31 -1.28 -38.53 16.63
N LEU A 32 -0.19 -39.29 16.70
CA LEU A 32 1.10 -38.89 16.12
C LEU A 32 1.02 -38.75 14.60
N ALA A 33 0.39 -39.71 13.91
CA ALA A 33 0.20 -39.65 12.46
C ALA A 33 -0.63 -38.42 12.05
N PHE A 34 -1.73 -38.15 12.76
CA PHE A 34 -2.55 -36.96 12.51
C PHE A 34 -1.75 -35.66 12.74
N ALA A 35 -0.98 -35.59 13.83
CA ALA A 35 -0.14 -34.43 14.12
C ALA A 35 0.93 -34.20 13.03
N ILE A 36 1.56 -35.27 12.54
CA ILE A 36 2.54 -35.20 11.44
C ILE A 36 1.87 -34.75 10.15
N VAL A 37 0.71 -35.30 9.79
CA VAL A 37 -0.03 -34.90 8.58
C VAL A 37 -0.42 -33.44 8.65
N MET A 38 -0.97 -32.97 9.78
CA MET A 38 -1.30 -31.56 9.96
C MET A 38 -0.07 -30.65 9.90
N SER A 39 1.03 -31.04 10.53
CA SER A 39 2.29 -30.30 10.46
C SER A 39 2.82 -30.22 9.02
N LEU A 40 2.74 -31.31 8.26
CA LEU A 40 3.14 -31.35 6.84
C LEU A 40 2.27 -30.42 5.99
N VAL A 41 0.94 -30.47 6.16
CA VAL A 41 0.01 -29.61 5.42
C VAL A 41 0.27 -28.13 5.72
N VAL A 42 0.43 -27.77 6.99
CA VAL A 42 0.76 -26.39 7.39
C VAL A 42 2.12 -25.96 6.84
N SER A 43 3.13 -26.83 6.91
CA SER A 43 4.45 -26.53 6.37
C SER A 43 4.43 -26.27 4.87
N LEU A 44 3.73 -27.11 4.10
CA LEU A 44 3.57 -26.91 2.65
C LEU A 44 2.80 -25.62 2.35
N PHE A 45 1.79 -25.29 3.15
CA PHE A 45 1.03 -24.06 2.99
C PHE A 45 1.88 -22.80 3.25
N VAL A 46 2.68 -22.80 4.32
CA VAL A 46 3.61 -21.69 4.64
C VAL A 46 4.68 -21.53 3.57
N LEU A 47 5.25 -22.64 3.07
CA LEU A 47 6.23 -22.60 1.98
C LEU A 47 5.66 -22.10 0.64
N ALA A 48 4.33 -22.14 0.47
CA ALA A 48 3.65 -21.64 -0.72
C ALA A 48 3.23 -20.16 -0.63
N MET A 49 3.36 -19.51 0.54
CA MET A 49 3.06 -18.08 0.68
C MET A 49 4.17 -17.22 0.05
N THR A 50 3.80 -16.18 -0.69
CA THR A 50 4.76 -15.21 -1.23
C THR A 50 5.34 -14.34 -0.11
N PRO A 51 6.67 -14.28 0.08
CA PRO A 51 7.28 -13.42 1.09
C PRO A 51 7.17 -11.95 0.66
N LEU A 52 6.86 -11.07 1.62
CA LEU A 52 6.87 -9.62 1.43
C LEU A 52 8.07 -9.01 2.15
N TYR A 53 8.85 -8.23 1.41
CA TYR A 53 10.01 -7.49 1.89
C TYR A 53 9.68 -6.01 1.94
N GLN A 54 10.16 -5.33 2.98
CA GLN A 54 10.00 -3.90 3.15
C GLN A 54 11.36 -3.23 3.10
N SER A 55 11.47 -2.16 2.30
CA SER A 55 12.59 -1.23 2.33
C SER A 55 12.16 0.09 2.94
N SER A 56 13.06 0.75 3.67
CA SER A 56 12.85 2.10 4.15
C SER A 56 14.00 3.05 3.81
N THR A 57 13.64 4.23 3.31
CA THR A 57 14.57 5.31 2.99
C THR A 57 14.21 6.53 3.83
N THR A 58 15.20 7.11 4.51
CA THR A 58 15.00 8.23 5.43
C THR A 58 15.35 9.55 4.76
N LEU A 59 14.45 10.52 4.80
CA LEU A 59 14.61 11.84 4.21
C LEU A 59 14.45 12.94 5.26
N LEU A 60 15.42 13.86 5.33
CA LEU A 60 15.32 15.08 6.14
C LEU A 60 14.68 16.20 5.31
N ILE A 61 13.64 16.83 5.84
CA ILE A 61 12.97 17.98 5.21
C ILE A 61 13.33 19.22 6.03
N GLU A 62 13.99 20.19 5.40
CA GLU A 62 14.36 21.45 6.06
C GLU A 62 13.50 22.60 5.57
N THR A 63 13.05 23.45 6.50
CA THR A 63 12.35 24.70 6.17
C THR A 63 13.35 25.84 6.05
N GLU A 64 13.45 26.45 4.88
CA GLU A 64 14.28 27.65 4.70
C GLU A 64 13.62 28.82 5.44
N ARG A 65 14.28 29.31 6.49
CA ARG A 65 13.79 30.46 7.26
C ARG A 65 13.94 31.73 6.43
N THR A 66 12.83 32.24 5.90
CA THR A 66 12.74 33.64 5.49
C THR A 66 12.67 34.49 6.76
N ASN A 67 13.81 35.01 7.20
CA ASN A 67 13.89 35.91 8.36
C ASN A 67 13.26 37.28 7.98
N VAL A 68 11.93 37.35 8.00
CA VAL A 68 11.20 38.62 7.91
C VAL A 68 11.00 39.11 9.34
N MET A 69 11.68 40.20 9.69
CA MET A 69 11.61 40.81 11.02
C MET A 69 10.15 41.07 11.41
N SER A 70 9.65 40.40 12.44
CA SER A 70 8.52 40.89 13.24
C SER A 70 8.56 40.27 14.63
N ILE A 71 8.71 41.16 15.59
CA ILE A 71 8.51 41.01 17.03
C ILE A 71 7.07 40.52 17.26
N GLU A 72 6.86 39.70 18.28
CA GLU A 72 5.58 39.11 18.73
C GLU A 72 5.14 37.77 18.07
N GLU A 73 5.88 36.68 18.29
CA GLU A 73 5.44 35.33 17.86
C GLU A 73 5.81 34.23 18.86
N VAL A 74 5.10 34.17 19.99
CA VAL A 74 5.30 33.11 21.01
C VAL A 74 4.17 32.06 21.01
N TYR A 75 3.11 32.24 20.19
CA TYR A 75 1.99 31.27 20.12
C TYR A 75 1.65 30.75 18.70
N GLY A 76 2.20 31.32 17.62
CA GLY A 76 1.89 30.93 16.22
C GLY A 76 2.99 30.16 15.48
N PHE A 77 4.17 30.01 16.08
CA PHE A 77 5.37 29.52 15.40
C PHE A 77 5.42 27.99 15.21
N ASP A 78 4.64 27.22 15.97
CA ASP A 78 4.61 25.75 15.89
C ASP A 78 3.60 25.23 14.85
N SER A 79 2.47 25.93 14.65
CA SER A 79 1.43 25.49 13.71
C SER A 79 1.88 25.60 12.26
N SER A 80 2.50 26.72 11.87
CA SER A 80 2.97 26.96 10.49
C SER A 80 3.99 25.92 10.02
N ARG A 81 4.86 25.46 10.92
CA ARG A 81 5.85 24.39 10.64
C ARG A 81 5.17 23.05 10.42
N ARG A 82 4.21 22.72 11.28
CA ARG A 82 3.47 21.46 11.18
C ARG A 82 2.70 21.38 9.88
N GLU A 83 2.03 22.47 9.49
CA GLU A 83 1.32 22.61 8.21
C GLU A 83 2.26 22.47 7.02
N TYR A 84 3.46 23.06 7.09
CA TYR A 84 4.50 22.90 6.08
C TYR A 84 4.89 21.42 5.90
N TYR A 85 5.18 20.69 6.98
CA TYR A 85 5.56 19.28 6.90
C TYR A 85 4.42 18.41 6.38
N LEU A 86 3.18 18.63 6.82
CA LEU A 86 2.00 17.92 6.30
C LEU A 86 1.88 18.12 4.78
N THR A 87 2.13 19.33 4.30
CA THR A 87 2.13 19.62 2.86
C THR A 87 3.25 18.86 2.13
N GLN A 88 4.46 18.81 2.70
CA GLN A 88 5.56 18.07 2.08
C GLN A 88 5.29 16.55 2.03
N TYR A 89 4.63 15.99 3.05
CA TYR A 89 4.23 14.59 3.05
C TYR A 89 3.20 14.29 1.95
N GLU A 90 2.24 15.19 1.74
CA GLU A 90 1.27 15.05 0.64
C GLU A 90 1.94 15.21 -0.74
N ILE A 91 2.92 16.10 -0.88
CA ILE A 91 3.71 16.23 -2.10
C ILE A 91 4.49 14.94 -2.38
N LEU A 92 5.10 14.33 -1.35
CA LEU A 92 5.77 13.04 -1.47
C LEU A 92 4.82 11.91 -1.90
N ARG A 93 3.58 11.90 -1.40
CA ARG A 93 2.52 10.93 -1.78
C ARG A 93 1.87 11.23 -3.14
N SER A 94 2.16 12.39 -3.71
CA SER A 94 1.46 12.88 -4.90
C SER A 94 1.66 11.98 -6.11
N ARG A 95 0.65 11.98 -6.98
CA ARG A 95 0.68 11.25 -8.25
C ARG A 95 1.85 11.68 -9.15
N GLN A 96 2.26 12.95 -9.11
CA GLN A 96 3.37 13.46 -9.91
C GLN A 96 4.70 12.79 -9.55
N ILE A 97 4.99 12.63 -8.26
CA ILE A 97 6.18 11.91 -7.80
C ILE A 97 6.11 10.44 -8.20
N ALA A 98 4.97 9.79 -7.93
CA ALA A 98 4.74 8.39 -8.31
C ALA A 98 4.92 8.15 -9.82
N GLU A 99 4.37 9.01 -10.68
CA GLU A 99 4.50 8.93 -12.13
C GLU A 99 5.94 9.08 -12.59
N ARG A 100 6.69 10.04 -12.04
CA ARG A 100 8.12 10.21 -12.35
C ARG A 100 8.93 8.98 -11.95
N VAL A 101 8.64 8.36 -10.80
CA VAL A 101 9.29 7.11 -10.35
C VAL A 101 8.97 5.95 -11.29
N VAL A 102 7.70 5.75 -11.63
CA VAL A 102 7.25 4.70 -12.58
C VAL A 102 7.95 4.84 -13.93
N LYS A 103 8.05 6.06 -14.46
CA LYS A 103 8.74 6.32 -15.73
C LYS A 103 10.25 6.10 -15.61
N ARG A 104 10.89 6.57 -14.54
CA ARG A 104 12.34 6.46 -14.34
C ARG A 104 12.81 5.01 -14.22
N LEU A 105 12.05 4.18 -13.51
CA LEU A 105 12.36 2.76 -13.32
C LEU A 105 11.72 1.86 -14.39
N ASN A 106 10.99 2.43 -15.35
CA ASN A 106 10.22 1.70 -16.36
C ASN A 106 9.34 0.59 -15.74
N LEU A 107 8.66 0.88 -14.62
CA LEU A 107 7.93 -0.14 -13.86
C LEU A 107 6.81 -0.80 -14.68
N THR A 108 6.29 -0.16 -15.74
CA THR A 108 5.27 -0.75 -16.61
C THR A 108 5.69 -2.02 -17.35
N THR A 109 7.00 -2.28 -17.48
CA THR A 109 7.52 -3.51 -18.09
C THR A 109 7.89 -4.59 -17.06
N HIS A 110 7.88 -4.24 -15.77
CA HIS A 110 8.27 -5.16 -14.71
C HIS A 110 7.16 -6.18 -14.44
N PRO A 111 7.46 -7.49 -14.26
CA PRO A 111 6.44 -8.52 -14.02
C PRO A 111 5.52 -8.21 -12.83
N LEU A 112 6.08 -7.61 -11.77
CA LEU A 112 5.30 -7.20 -10.60
C LEU A 112 4.30 -6.06 -10.89
N PHE A 113 4.41 -5.35 -12.00
CA PHE A 113 3.54 -4.23 -12.38
C PHE A 113 2.82 -4.49 -13.71
N ASP A 114 2.85 -5.74 -14.20
CA ASP A 114 2.26 -6.11 -15.46
C ASP A 114 0.72 -6.05 -15.41
N TYR A 115 0.17 -5.05 -16.10
CA TYR A 115 -1.25 -4.84 -16.27
C TYR A 115 -1.92 -6.01 -17.01
N GLU A 116 -1.24 -6.66 -17.96
CA GLU A 116 -1.87 -7.67 -18.81
C GLU A 116 -2.23 -8.94 -18.04
N GLN A 117 -1.42 -9.31 -17.05
CA GLN A 117 -1.66 -10.47 -16.20
C GLN A 117 -2.93 -10.30 -15.36
N LEU A 118 -3.21 -9.07 -14.89
CA LEU A 118 -4.42 -8.73 -14.15
C LEU A 118 -5.62 -8.49 -15.05
N ALA A 119 -5.45 -7.83 -16.20
CA ALA A 119 -6.49 -7.64 -17.19
C ALA A 119 -7.00 -9.00 -17.72
N LYS A 120 -6.11 -9.98 -17.90
CA LYS A 120 -6.47 -11.36 -18.26
C LYS A 120 -7.25 -12.07 -17.17
N ASN A 121 -6.88 -11.88 -15.90
CA ASN A 121 -7.58 -12.48 -14.75
C ASN A 121 -8.98 -11.86 -14.53
N GLN A 122 -9.12 -10.54 -14.70
CA GLN A 122 -10.41 -9.84 -14.62
C GLN A 122 -11.30 -10.06 -15.86
N SER A 123 -10.71 -10.25 -17.04
CA SER A 123 -11.44 -10.62 -18.26
C SER A 123 -12.22 -11.93 -18.08
N GLY A 124 -11.74 -12.85 -17.23
CA GLY A 124 -12.49 -14.04 -16.80
C GLY A 124 -13.83 -13.71 -16.14
N LEU A 125 -13.86 -12.76 -15.19
CA LEU A 125 -15.09 -12.30 -14.52
C LEU A 125 -15.95 -11.40 -15.41
N ALA A 126 -15.33 -10.52 -16.22
CA ALA A 126 -16.03 -9.70 -17.19
C ALA A 126 -16.70 -10.55 -18.30
N SER A 127 -16.13 -11.71 -18.64
CA SER A 127 -16.72 -12.68 -19.58
C SER A 127 -17.98 -13.39 -19.04
N SER A 128 -18.08 -13.59 -17.72
CA SER A 128 -19.29 -14.13 -17.09
C SER A 128 -20.45 -13.13 -17.12
N ILE A 129 -20.16 -11.83 -16.96
CA ILE A 129 -21.18 -10.77 -17.02
C ILE A 129 -21.64 -10.53 -18.48
N SER A 130 -20.74 -10.68 -19.46
CA SER A 130 -21.12 -10.61 -20.88
C SER A 130 -22.00 -11.78 -21.33
N SER A 131 -21.84 -12.97 -20.73
CA SER A 131 -22.71 -14.13 -20.96
C SER A 131 -24.15 -13.91 -20.46
N ILE A 132 -24.32 -13.23 -19.31
CA ILE A 132 -25.63 -12.85 -18.79
C ILE A 132 -26.28 -11.77 -19.67
N LYS A 133 -25.47 -10.83 -20.16
CA LYS A 133 -25.93 -9.77 -21.08
C LYS A 133 -26.41 -10.34 -22.43
N LYS A 134 -25.80 -11.42 -22.93
CA LYS A 134 -26.29 -12.14 -24.13
C LYS A 134 -27.67 -12.77 -23.92
N LEU A 135 -27.94 -13.35 -22.75
CA LEU A 135 -29.28 -13.87 -22.41
C LEU A 135 -30.34 -12.77 -22.34
N VAL A 136 -29.99 -11.59 -21.81
CA VAL A 136 -30.89 -10.42 -21.75
C VAL A 136 -31.12 -9.80 -23.15
N LYS A 137 -30.10 -9.82 -24.03
CA LYS A 137 -30.21 -9.38 -25.44
C LYS A 137 -31.19 -10.24 -26.25
N THR A 138 -31.28 -11.54 -25.95
CA THR A 138 -32.28 -12.44 -26.57
C THR A 138 -33.71 -12.14 -26.13
N ALA A 139 -33.89 -11.57 -24.92
CA ALA A 139 -35.21 -11.24 -24.39
C ALA A 139 -35.66 -9.80 -24.69
N ILE A 140 -34.75 -8.85 -24.92
CA ILE A 140 -35.07 -7.43 -25.15
C ILE A 140 -34.16 -6.86 -26.28
N PRO A 141 -34.70 -6.66 -27.50
CA PRO A 141 -33.92 -6.22 -28.67
C PRO A 141 -33.55 -4.71 -28.68
N LEU A 142 -33.65 -4.03 -27.53
CA LEU A 142 -33.58 -2.57 -27.44
C LEU A 142 -32.23 -2.04 -26.89
N PHE A 143 -31.25 -2.92 -26.65
CA PHE A 143 -29.94 -2.54 -26.14
C PHE A 143 -28.87 -2.49 -27.24
N PRO A 144 -28.22 -1.33 -27.47
CA PRO A 144 -27.06 -1.22 -28.34
C PRO A 144 -25.93 -2.16 -27.91
N ASP A 145 -25.24 -2.74 -28.88
CA ASP A 145 -24.08 -3.60 -28.60
C ASP A 145 -23.03 -2.79 -27.84
N PRO A 146 -22.48 -3.29 -26.72
CA PRO A 146 -21.27 -2.72 -26.15
C PRO A 146 -20.21 -2.90 -27.22
N GLN A 147 -19.85 -1.82 -27.89
CA GLN A 147 -18.70 -1.81 -28.78
C GLN A 147 -17.53 -2.35 -27.96
N GLU A 148 -16.86 -3.39 -28.46
CA GLU A 148 -15.55 -3.74 -27.95
C GLU A 148 -14.74 -2.45 -28.04
N VAL A 149 -14.40 -1.88 -26.88
CA VAL A 149 -13.55 -0.70 -26.83
C VAL A 149 -12.20 -1.21 -27.33
N VAL A 150 -11.97 -1.08 -28.64
CA VAL A 150 -10.66 -1.30 -29.25
C VAL A 150 -9.81 -0.17 -28.73
N LEU A 151 -9.25 -0.37 -27.53
CA LEU A 151 -8.35 0.59 -26.91
C LEU A 151 -7.23 0.85 -27.92
N THR A 152 -7.11 2.11 -28.32
CA THR A 152 -6.01 2.58 -29.15
C THR A 152 -4.71 2.22 -28.45
N ASP A 153 -3.63 1.94 -29.18
CA ASP A 153 -2.35 1.54 -28.56
C ASP A 153 -1.83 2.57 -27.54
N THR A 154 -2.20 3.84 -27.73
CA THR A 154 -1.95 4.95 -26.80
C THR A 154 -2.77 4.86 -25.50
N GLU A 155 -4.05 4.50 -25.59
CA GLU A 155 -4.94 4.32 -24.42
C GLU A 155 -4.51 3.13 -23.58
N LYS A 156 -4.04 2.04 -24.22
CA LYS A 156 -3.46 0.90 -23.50
C LYS A 156 -2.21 1.30 -22.72
N GLN A 157 -1.33 2.10 -23.32
CA GLN A 157 -0.13 2.59 -22.64
C GLN A 157 -0.45 3.48 -21.44
N GLN A 158 -1.45 4.37 -21.58
CA GLN A 158 -1.91 5.20 -20.46
C GLN A 158 -2.49 4.36 -19.33
N ASN A 159 -3.35 3.38 -19.65
CA ASN A 159 -3.90 2.47 -18.64
C ASN A 159 -2.82 1.66 -17.91
N ARG A 160 -1.76 1.23 -18.62
CA ARG A 160 -0.60 0.57 -18.00
C ARG A 160 0.15 1.50 -17.04
N LEU A 161 0.35 2.76 -17.43
CA LEU A 161 0.98 3.76 -16.58
C LEU A 161 0.14 4.06 -15.34
N ASP A 162 -1.16 4.33 -15.54
CA ASP A 162 -2.10 4.62 -14.45
C ASP A 162 -2.19 3.47 -13.45
N PHE A 163 -2.21 2.23 -13.95
CA PHE A 163 -2.17 1.04 -13.12
C PHE A 163 -0.87 0.96 -12.31
N ALA A 164 0.29 1.16 -12.96
CA ALA A 164 1.57 1.12 -12.27
C ALA A 164 1.69 2.20 -11.19
N ILE A 165 1.19 3.41 -11.47
CA ILE A 165 1.12 4.52 -10.51
C ILE A 165 0.23 4.13 -9.32
N ALA A 166 -0.99 3.65 -9.58
CA ALA A 166 -1.92 3.27 -8.53
C ALA A 166 -1.36 2.13 -7.66
N LYS A 167 -0.73 1.12 -8.28
CA LYS A 167 -0.06 0.03 -7.57
C LYS A 167 1.10 0.53 -6.72
N LEU A 168 1.91 1.47 -7.23
CA LEU A 168 3.00 2.05 -6.47
C LEU A 168 2.47 2.86 -5.27
N GLN A 169 1.47 3.71 -5.48
CA GLN A 169 0.85 4.49 -4.40
C GLN A 169 0.19 3.63 -3.32
N ALA A 170 -0.38 2.47 -3.69
CA ALA A 170 -0.99 1.55 -2.75
C ALA A 170 0.04 0.80 -1.86
N ASN A 171 1.29 0.67 -2.31
CA ASN A 171 2.35 -0.07 -1.62
C ASN A 171 3.44 0.82 -1.02
N ILE A 172 3.36 2.14 -1.22
CA ILE A 172 4.18 3.14 -0.53
C ILE A 172 3.47 3.59 0.73
N ASP A 173 4.19 3.62 1.84
CA ASP A 173 3.77 4.35 3.03
C ASP A 173 4.81 5.41 3.40
N ILE A 174 4.33 6.55 3.89
CA ILE A 174 5.18 7.70 4.24
C ILE A 174 4.91 8.02 5.69
N LYS A 175 5.88 7.69 6.55
CA LYS A 175 5.74 7.79 8.00
C LYS A 175 6.60 8.93 8.54
N PRO A 176 5.99 9.98 9.13
CA PRO A 176 6.76 11.00 9.82
C PRO A 176 7.36 10.43 11.11
N VAL A 177 8.63 10.70 11.35
CA VAL A 177 9.28 10.34 12.61
C VAL A 177 8.93 11.39 13.66
N PHE A 178 8.24 10.97 14.70
CA PHE A 178 7.64 11.85 15.71
C PHE A 178 8.68 12.78 16.36
N HIS A 179 8.34 14.06 16.51
CA HIS A 179 9.23 15.13 17.01
C HIS A 179 10.52 15.35 16.21
N THR A 180 10.54 14.99 14.93
CA THR A 180 11.68 15.26 14.04
C THR A 180 11.22 15.86 12.71
N HIS A 181 12.17 16.34 11.93
CA HIS A 181 11.95 16.79 10.55
C HIS A 181 12.22 15.68 9.52
N VAL A 182 12.20 14.43 9.99
CA VAL A 182 12.56 13.27 9.22
C VAL A 182 11.30 12.51 8.84
N VAL A 183 11.26 12.07 7.58
CA VAL A 183 10.23 11.21 7.04
C VAL A 183 10.84 9.92 6.54
N GLU A 184 10.20 8.80 6.88
CA GLU A 184 10.56 7.48 6.41
C GLU A 184 9.63 7.09 5.26
N ILE A 185 10.23 6.75 4.12
CA ILE A 185 9.55 6.28 2.92
C ILE A 185 9.69 4.77 2.89
N GLU A 186 8.60 4.07 3.13
CA GLU A 186 8.55 2.61 3.15
C GLU A 186 7.92 2.09 1.87
N PHE A 187 8.49 1.03 1.30
CA PHE A 187 7.88 0.32 0.19
C PHE A 187 7.92 -1.19 0.41
N VAL A 188 6.80 -1.85 0.17
CA VAL A 188 6.64 -3.29 0.32
C VAL A 188 6.60 -3.97 -1.05
N SER A 189 7.44 -4.98 -1.25
CA SER A 189 7.52 -5.75 -2.48
C SER A 189 7.88 -7.21 -2.25
N GLU A 190 7.58 -8.06 -3.22
CA GLU A 190 8.04 -9.46 -3.26
C GLU A 190 9.55 -9.56 -3.58
N ASP A 191 10.13 -8.52 -4.17
CA ASP A 191 11.55 -8.42 -4.48
C ASP A 191 12.25 -7.40 -3.55
N PRO A 192 13.22 -7.83 -2.71
CA PRO A 192 13.92 -6.94 -1.79
C PRO A 192 14.76 -5.87 -2.50
N LEU A 193 15.35 -6.18 -3.66
CA LEU A 193 16.19 -5.23 -4.41
C LEU A 193 15.33 -4.16 -5.08
N LEU A 194 14.19 -4.57 -5.64
CA LEU A 194 13.23 -3.63 -6.20
C LEU A 194 12.67 -2.72 -5.11
N ALA A 195 12.39 -3.26 -3.91
CA ALA A 195 11.89 -2.46 -2.82
C ALA A 195 12.84 -1.32 -2.42
N ALA A 196 14.13 -1.65 -2.28
CA ALA A 196 15.18 -0.66 -2.02
C ALA A 196 15.29 0.37 -3.14
N THR A 197 15.30 -0.09 -4.38
CA THR A 197 15.41 0.78 -5.54
C THR A 197 14.24 1.76 -5.62
N ILE A 198 13.02 1.32 -5.34
CA ILE A 198 11.83 2.18 -5.37
C ILE A 198 11.87 3.21 -4.24
N SER A 199 12.13 2.80 -2.99
CA SER A 199 12.16 3.75 -1.86
C SER A 199 13.23 4.83 -2.05
N ASP A 200 14.41 4.45 -2.53
CA ASP A 200 15.50 5.38 -2.84
C ASP A 200 15.14 6.30 -4.02
N THR A 201 14.51 5.76 -5.06
CA THR A 201 14.12 6.56 -6.23
C THR A 201 13.05 7.57 -5.88
N VAL A 202 12.09 7.23 -5.00
CA VAL A 202 11.05 8.16 -4.53
C VAL A 202 11.69 9.36 -3.83
N ALA A 203 12.65 9.11 -2.92
CA ALA A 203 13.38 10.17 -2.24
C ALA A 203 14.13 11.07 -3.23
N ASN A 204 14.86 10.48 -4.18
CA ASN A 204 15.61 11.22 -5.19
C ASN A 204 14.72 12.07 -6.10
N VAL A 205 13.59 11.50 -6.57
CA VAL A 205 12.63 12.21 -7.42
C VAL A 205 12.00 13.39 -6.68
N TYR A 206 11.73 13.25 -5.38
CA TYR A 206 11.25 14.37 -4.57
C TYR A 206 12.28 15.49 -4.44
N ILE A 207 13.54 15.15 -4.15
CA ILE A 207 14.65 16.13 -4.07
C ILE A 207 14.80 16.88 -5.39
N GLU A 208 14.79 16.16 -6.51
CA GLU A 208 14.85 16.74 -7.85
C GLU A 208 13.67 17.68 -8.13
N ASN A 209 12.45 17.26 -7.79
CA ASN A 209 11.25 18.07 -7.96
C ASN A 209 11.29 19.35 -7.11
N TYR A 210 11.80 19.27 -5.88
CA TYR A 210 11.99 20.42 -5.01
C TYR A 210 13.01 21.42 -5.59
N LEU A 211 14.15 20.93 -6.08
CA LEU A 211 15.18 21.75 -6.70
C LEU A 211 14.67 22.43 -7.98
N GLU A 212 13.97 21.69 -8.83
CA GLU A 212 13.35 22.20 -10.06
C GLU A 212 12.36 23.33 -9.75
N ALA A 213 11.44 23.12 -8.80
CA ALA A 213 10.51 24.14 -8.36
C ALA A 213 11.21 25.41 -7.84
N LYS A 214 12.31 25.25 -7.11
CA LYS A 214 13.11 26.39 -6.61
C LYS A 214 13.78 27.17 -7.73
N LEU A 215 14.34 26.48 -8.71
CA LEU A 215 14.95 27.10 -9.89
C LEU A 215 13.91 27.83 -10.74
N GLU A 216 12.74 27.24 -10.95
CA GLU A 216 11.63 27.88 -11.66
C GLU A 216 11.15 29.16 -10.99
N MET A 217 11.01 29.16 -9.66
CA MET A 217 10.64 30.36 -8.91
C MET A 217 11.67 31.48 -9.11
N THR A 218 12.96 31.16 -8.99
CA THR A 218 14.07 32.12 -9.18
C THR A 218 14.10 32.69 -10.60
N ALA A 219 13.91 31.84 -11.61
CA ALA A 219 13.85 32.24 -13.00
C ALA A 219 12.66 33.16 -13.28
N LYS A 220 11.46 32.82 -12.76
CA LYS A 220 10.26 33.66 -12.87
C LYS A 220 10.44 35.03 -12.22
N SER A 221 11.07 35.10 -11.05
CA SER A 221 11.38 36.37 -10.38
C SER A 221 12.35 37.23 -11.18
N THR A 222 13.37 36.63 -11.79
CA THR A 222 14.33 37.35 -12.64
C THR A 222 13.64 37.92 -13.88
N THR A 223 12.78 37.13 -14.53
CA THR A 223 11.98 37.57 -15.68
C THR A 223 11.03 38.72 -15.29
N TRP A 224 10.35 38.62 -14.16
CA TRP A 224 9.48 39.69 -13.65
C TRP A 224 10.26 40.99 -13.39
N LEU A 225 11.41 40.90 -12.70
CA LEU A 225 12.27 42.06 -12.44
C LEU A 225 12.74 42.72 -13.75
N ASN A 226 13.12 41.93 -14.75
CA ASN A 226 13.57 42.47 -16.04
C ASN A 226 12.41 43.14 -16.81
N THR A 227 11.23 42.50 -16.87
CA THR A 227 10.06 43.07 -17.53
C THR A 227 9.55 44.34 -16.83
N SER A 228 9.58 44.40 -15.50
CA SER A 228 9.17 45.58 -14.73
C SER A 228 10.14 46.76 -14.80
N LEU A 229 11.40 46.54 -15.19
CA LEU A 229 12.39 47.61 -15.39
C LEU A 229 12.44 48.13 -16.84
N ALA A 230 11.89 47.38 -17.80
CA ALA A 230 11.91 47.71 -19.22
C ALA A 230 10.66 48.48 -19.72
N GLY A 231 9.67 48.72 -18.84
CA GLY A 231 8.49 49.54 -19.11
C GLY A 231 8.42 50.72 -18.14
#